data_AF-A0A9D9GSY7-F1
#
_entry.id   AF-A0A9D9GSY7-F1
#
_cell.length_a   1.000
_cell.length_b   1.000
_cell.length_c   1.000
_cell.angle_alpha   90.00
_cell.angle_beta   90.00
_cell.angle_gamma   90.00
#
_symmetry.space_group_name_H-M   'P 1'
#
loop_
_entity.id
_entity.type
_entity.pdbx_description
1 polymer ?
#
loop_
_entity_poly.entity_id
_entity_poly.type
_entity_poly.pdbx_seq_one_letter_code
_entity_poly.pdbx_strand_id
1 'polypeptide(L)'
;MVDEKKRRRIGIRDRIRIQACLESGMPPSKIAEDTGFSKSAICREVSSRSTFEGPREMRCRQGVYVCNRCGKRAHCHRLKAFYDYASADLDAEAKLSLIHI
;
A
#
# COMPACT_ATOMS: atom_id res chain seq x y z
N MET A 1 21.48 -9.64 -23.53
CA MET A 1 20.03 -9.74 -23.36
C MET A 1 19.78 -10.09 -21.91
N VAL A 2 19.26 -9.18 -21.10
CA VAL A 2 18.97 -9.48 -19.68
C VAL A 2 17.60 -10.14 -19.67
N ASP A 3 17.55 -11.43 -19.35
CA ASP A 3 16.31 -12.14 -19.09
C ASP A 3 15.45 -11.34 -18.12
N GLU A 4 14.40 -10.73 -18.65
CA GLU A 4 13.47 -9.92 -17.90
C GLU A 4 12.63 -10.87 -17.05
N LYS A 5 13.15 -11.26 -15.87
CA LYS A 5 12.42 -12.03 -14.87
C LYS A 5 11.04 -11.40 -14.72
N LYS A 6 9.99 -12.06 -15.23
CA LYS A 6 8.60 -11.59 -15.13
C LYS A 6 8.36 -11.27 -13.67
N ARG A 7 8.26 -9.98 -13.35
CA ARG A 7 8.09 -9.52 -11.98
C ARG A 7 6.78 -10.11 -11.48
N ARG A 8 6.86 -10.94 -10.43
CA ARG A 8 5.70 -11.53 -9.77
C ARG A 8 4.71 -10.42 -9.43
N ARG A 9 3.41 -10.64 -9.61
CA ARG A 9 2.39 -9.70 -9.15
C ARG A 9 2.22 -9.82 -7.63
N ILE A 10 1.85 -8.70 -7.00
CA ILE A 10 1.41 -8.68 -5.60
C ILE A 10 0.02 -9.34 -5.57
N GLY A 11 -0.08 -10.48 -4.90
CA GLY A 11 -1.35 -11.21 -4.70
C GLY A 11 -1.91 -11.01 -3.28
N ILE A 12 -3.05 -11.63 -3.00
CA ILE A 12 -3.75 -11.51 -1.71
C ILE A 12 -2.87 -11.78 -0.50
N ARG A 13 -2.06 -12.86 -0.51
CA ARG A 13 -1.16 -13.21 0.60
C ARG A 13 -0.11 -12.12 0.85
N ASP A 14 0.37 -11.49 -0.23
CA ASP A 14 1.32 -10.40 -0.15
C ASP A 14 0.67 -9.14 0.43
N ARG A 15 -0.58 -8.83 0.05
CA ARG A 15 -1.34 -7.69 0.57
C ARG A 15 -1.62 -7.83 2.06
N ILE A 16 -2.00 -9.03 2.51
CA ILE A 16 -2.17 -9.34 3.94
C ILE A 16 -0.84 -9.06 4.68
N ARG A 17 0.28 -9.52 4.13
CA ARG A 17 1.60 -9.29 4.73
C ARG A 17 1.97 -7.81 4.76
N ILE A 18 1.75 -7.08 3.66
CA ILE A 18 1.98 -5.64 3.57
C ILE A 18 1.17 -4.91 4.64
N GLN A 19 -0.11 -5.23 4.80
CA GLN A 19 -0.94 -4.62 5.84
C GLN A 19 -0.39 -4.88 7.24
N ALA A 20 -0.05 -6.12 7.58
CA ALA A 20 0.53 -6.45 8.88
C ALA A 20 1.84 -5.67 9.14
N CYS A 21 2.67 -5.50 8.12
CA CYS A 21 3.91 -4.72 8.24
C CYS A 21 3.64 -3.21 8.40
N LEU A 22 2.67 -2.66 7.66
CA LEU A 22 2.25 -1.27 7.79
C LEU A 22 1.66 -0.97 9.17
N GLU A 23 0.83 -1.88 9.69
CA GLU A 23 0.30 -1.78 11.05
C GLU A 23 1.43 -1.85 12.09
N SER A 24 2.45 -2.66 11.85
CA SER A 24 3.67 -2.73 12.67
C SER A 24 4.57 -1.50 12.55
N GLY A 25 4.22 -0.52 11.71
CA GLY A 25 4.99 0.71 11.51
C GLY A 25 6.26 0.52 10.66
N MET A 26 6.36 -0.58 9.92
CA MET A 26 7.52 -0.82 9.06
C MET A 26 7.51 0.13 7.85
N PRO A 27 8.66 0.74 7.50
CA PRO A 27 8.79 1.52 6.29
C PRO A 27 8.85 0.61 5.04
N PRO A 28 8.49 1.09 3.83
CA PRO A 28 8.47 0.29 2.61
C PRO A 28 9.78 -0.37 2.22
N SER A 29 10.93 0.15 2.67
CA SER A 29 12.22 -0.53 2.49
C SER A 29 12.26 -1.86 3.24
N LYS A 30 11.77 -1.91 4.48
CA LYS A 30 11.69 -3.14 5.27
C LYS A 30 10.62 -4.09 4.79
N ILE A 31 9.49 -3.56 4.33
CA ILE A 31 8.44 -4.36 3.69
C ILE A 31 8.96 -5.02 2.40
N ALA A 32 9.76 -4.29 1.61
CA ALA A 32 10.41 -4.82 0.41
C ALA A 32 11.38 -5.96 0.73
N GLU A 33 12.20 -5.81 1.76
CA GLU A 33 13.09 -6.87 2.27
C GLU A 33 12.29 -8.12 2.71
N ASP A 34 11.18 -7.94 3.44
CA ASP A 34 10.34 -9.04 3.96
C ASP A 34 9.56 -9.79 2.86
N THR A 35 9.07 -9.06 1.85
CA THR A 35 8.18 -9.61 0.81
C THR A 35 8.88 -10.00 -0.49
N GLY A 36 10.14 -9.59 -0.69
CA GLY A 36 10.90 -9.81 -1.90
C GLY A 36 10.52 -8.93 -3.09
N PHE A 37 9.62 -7.94 -2.90
CA PHE A 37 9.29 -6.94 -3.91
C PHE A 37 10.22 -5.74 -3.85
N SER A 38 10.28 -4.95 -4.93
CA SER A 38 11.02 -3.69 -4.88
C SER A 38 10.29 -2.66 -4.00
N LYS A 39 11.06 -1.79 -3.33
CA LYS A 39 10.52 -0.64 -2.59
C LYS A 39 9.51 0.16 -3.42
N SER A 40 9.81 0.38 -4.71
CA SER A 40 8.92 1.09 -5.62
C SER A 40 7.60 0.36 -5.87
N ALA A 41 7.60 -0.97 -5.94
CA ALA A 41 6.38 -1.76 -6.07
C ALA A 41 5.50 -1.63 -4.80
N ILE A 42 6.11 -1.72 -3.61
CA ILE A 42 5.41 -1.51 -2.34
C ILE A 42 4.83 -0.10 -2.26
N CYS A 43 5.63 0.93 -2.57
CA CYS A 43 5.16 2.31 -2.57
C CYS A 43 3.97 2.51 -3.52
N ARG A 44 4.04 1.96 -4.75
CA ARG A 44 2.95 2.06 -5.73
C ARG A 44 1.71 1.37 -5.21
N GLU A 45 1.81 0.11 -4.78
CA GLU A 45 0.71 -0.67 -4.21
C GLU A 45 -0.02 0.13 -3.14
N VAL A 46 0.71 0.61 -2.13
CA VAL A 46 0.15 1.36 -1.02
C VAL A 46 -0.47 2.66 -1.51
N SER A 47 0.23 3.44 -2.34
CA SER A 47 -0.28 4.75 -2.81
C SER A 47 -1.51 4.64 -3.71
N SER A 48 -1.58 3.62 -4.58
CA SER A 48 -2.64 3.50 -5.58
C SER A 48 -3.90 2.83 -5.06
N ARG A 49 -3.78 2.08 -3.95
CA ARG A 49 -4.87 1.26 -3.38
C ARG A 49 -5.23 1.64 -1.95
N SER A 50 -4.62 2.70 -1.39
CA SER A 50 -5.10 3.26 -0.14
C SER A 50 -6.35 4.11 -0.36
N THR A 51 -7.26 4.08 0.60
CA THR A 51 -8.35 5.06 0.71
C THR A 51 -7.83 6.32 1.40
N PHE A 52 -8.33 7.49 0.99
CA PHE A 52 -7.89 8.76 1.53
C PHE A 52 -9.04 9.53 2.16
N GLU A 53 -8.85 10.05 3.37
CA GLU A 53 -9.84 10.82 4.13
C GLU A 53 -9.28 12.15 4.62
N GLY A 54 -10.07 13.22 4.58
CA GLY A 54 -9.69 14.55 5.06
C GLY A 54 -9.24 15.52 3.96
N PRO A 55 -8.66 16.68 4.34
CA PRO A 55 -8.30 17.73 3.38
C PRO A 55 -7.20 17.26 2.44
N ARG A 56 -7.40 17.44 1.13
CA ARG A 56 -6.56 16.87 0.05
C ARG A 56 -5.10 17.31 0.06
N GLU A 57 -4.77 18.42 0.70
CA GLU A 57 -3.48 19.11 0.47
C GLU A 57 -2.41 18.80 1.52
N MET A 58 -2.78 18.54 2.78
CA MET A 58 -1.80 18.34 3.85
C MET A 58 -1.56 16.86 4.13
N ARG A 59 -0.47 16.25 3.60
CA ARG A 59 -0.13 14.84 3.90
C ARG A 59 0.26 14.62 5.36
N CYS A 60 0.00 13.43 5.88
CA CYS A 60 0.45 12.98 7.20
C CYS A 60 1.98 13.02 7.34
N ARG A 61 2.49 12.98 8.59
CA ARG A 61 3.92 13.15 8.95
C ARG A 61 4.83 12.22 8.12
N GLN A 62 6.04 12.69 7.80
CA GLN A 62 7.08 11.88 7.15
C GLN A 62 7.32 10.57 7.93
N GLY A 63 7.38 9.45 7.21
CA GLY A 63 7.63 8.11 7.77
C GLY A 63 6.37 7.25 8.00
N VAL A 64 5.18 7.85 8.11
CA VAL A 64 3.91 7.11 8.21
C VAL A 64 3.27 7.02 6.84
N TYR A 65 3.31 5.82 6.25
CA TYR A 65 2.74 5.59 4.91
C TYR A 65 1.22 5.44 4.94
N VAL A 66 0.68 4.91 6.04
CA VAL A 66 -0.77 4.75 6.26
C VAL A 66 -1.13 5.03 7.72
N CYS A 67 -2.33 5.53 7.96
CA CYS A 67 -2.87 5.94 9.24
C CYS A 67 -3.56 4.82 10.02
N ASN A 68 -3.50 3.57 9.55
CA ASN A 68 -4.16 2.39 10.14
C ASN A 68 -4.03 2.32 11.67
N ARG A 69 -2.83 2.61 12.23
CA ARG A 69 -2.56 2.59 13.68
C ARG A 69 -2.17 3.94 14.28
N CYS A 70 -2.44 5.06 13.61
CA CYS A 70 -2.12 6.37 14.16
C CYS A 70 -3.02 6.70 15.36
N GLY A 71 -2.49 6.61 16.59
CA GLY A 71 -3.24 6.90 17.81
C GLY A 71 -3.75 8.35 17.93
N LYS A 72 -3.17 9.28 17.16
CA LYS A 72 -3.62 10.68 17.09
C LYS A 72 -4.58 10.95 15.93
N ARG A 73 -5.06 9.92 15.21
CA ARG A 73 -5.88 10.07 13.99
C ARG A 73 -7.17 10.87 14.20
N ALA A 74 -7.77 10.78 15.38
CA ALA A 74 -8.99 11.51 15.74
C ALA A 74 -8.76 13.03 15.80
N HIS A 75 -7.55 13.44 16.21
CA HIS A 75 -7.16 14.85 16.35
C HIS A 75 -6.27 15.33 15.18
N CYS A 76 -6.13 14.52 14.15
CA CYS A 76 -5.30 14.83 12.99
C CYS A 76 -6.16 15.49 11.90
N HIS A 77 -5.80 16.73 11.55
CA HIS A 77 -6.44 17.51 10.48
C HIS A 77 -5.78 17.32 9.10
N ARG A 78 -4.92 16.31 8.93
CA ARG A 78 -4.19 16.02 7.68
C ARG A 78 -4.95 15.01 6.83
N LEU A 79 -4.61 14.91 5.54
CA LEU A 79 -4.98 13.80 4.66
C LEU A 79 -4.49 12.49 5.27
N LYS A 80 -5.44 11.61 5.57
CA LYS A 80 -5.22 10.28 6.12
C LYS A 80 -5.25 9.29 4.97
N ALA A 81 -4.28 8.39 4.93
CA ALA A 81 -4.25 7.28 3.99
C ALA A 81 -4.52 5.99 4.76
N PHE A 82 -5.47 5.16 4.36
CA PHE A 82 -5.73 3.87 4.98
C PHE A 82 -5.53 2.77 3.96
N TYR A 83 -4.78 1.74 4.32
CA TYR A 83 -4.58 0.59 3.46
C TYR A 83 -5.32 -0.61 4.02
N ASP A 84 -6.21 -1.18 3.24
CA ASP A 84 -6.95 -2.40 3.57
C ASP A 84 -6.67 -3.44 2.48
N TYR A 85 -6.19 -4.61 2.88
CA TYR A 85 -5.76 -5.66 1.95
C TYR A 85 -6.93 -6.14 1.09
N ALA A 86 -8.14 -6.21 1.66
CA ALA A 86 -9.32 -6.73 0.97
C ALA A 86 -9.76 -5.76 -0.13
N SER A 87 -9.85 -4.47 0.20
CA SER A 87 -10.13 -3.41 -0.76
C SER A 87 -9.06 -3.32 -1.86
N ALA A 88 -7.78 -3.47 -1.49
CA ALA A 88 -6.68 -3.46 -2.44
C ALA A 88 -6.69 -4.66 -3.40
N ASP A 89 -7.10 -5.83 -2.93
CA ASP A 89 -7.23 -7.04 -3.74
C ASP A 89 -8.37 -6.91 -4.74
N LEU A 90 -9.55 -6.46 -4.29
CA LEU A 90 -10.72 -6.19 -5.14
C LEU A 90 -10.41 -5.16 -6.23
N ASP A 91 -9.72 -4.05 -5.90
CA ASP A 91 -9.27 -3.06 -6.91
C ASP A 91 -8.32 -3.69 -7.94
N ALA A 92 -7.42 -4.57 -7.48
CA ALA A 92 -6.49 -5.25 -8.38
C ALA A 92 -7.22 -6.21 -9.33
N GLU A 93 -8.20 -6.96 -8.84
CA GLU A 93 -9.05 -7.86 -9.65
C GLU A 93 -9.92 -7.08 -10.64
N ALA A 94 -10.56 -5.99 -10.20
CA ALA A 94 -11.37 -5.15 -11.08
C ALA A 94 -10.55 -4.55 -12.23
N LYS A 95 -9.29 -4.17 -11.99
CA LYS A 95 -8.41 -3.68 -13.06
C LYS A 95 -7.93 -4.78 -14.01
N LEU A 96 -8.00 -6.05 -13.61
CA LEU A 96 -7.66 -7.18 -14.47
C LEU A 96 -8.82 -7.59 -15.38
N SER A 97 -10.05 -7.48 -14.89
CA SER A 97 -11.25 -7.73 -15.71
C SER A 97 -11.45 -6.66 -16.78
N LEU A 98 -11.05 -5.41 -16.53
CA LEU A 98 -11.12 -4.31 -17.50
C LEU A 98 -10.12 -4.40 -18.67
N ILE A 99 -9.12 -5.28 -18.62
CA ILE A 99 -8.12 -5.46 -19.69
C ILE A 99 -8.60 -6.49 -20.75
N HIS A 100 -9.67 -7.23 -20.47
CA HIS A 100 -10.21 -8.29 -21.35
C HIS A 100 -11.48 -7.88 -22.12
N ILE A 101 -11.72 -6.57 -22.30
CA ILE A 101 -12.78 -6.00 -23.15
C ILE A 101 -12.10 -5.17 -24.24
#